data_AF-G9WZH0-F1
#
_entry.id   AF-G9WZH0-F1
#
_cell.length_a   1.000
_cell.length_b   1.000
_cell.length_c   1.000
_cell.angle_alpha   90.00
_cell.angle_beta   90.00
_cell.angle_gamma   90.00
#
_symmetry.space_group_name_H-M   'P 1'
#
loop_
_entity.id
_entity.type
_entity.pdbx_description
1 polymer ?
#
loop_
_entity_poly.entity_id
_entity_poly.type
_entity_poly.pdbx_seq_one_letter_code
_entity_poly.pdbx_strand_id
1 'polypeptide(L)'
;MKKINNNLKIGYKLYEDVIAIPAPMAGYTDLPFRTICEEFGAKLTFTEMVNAKALCYEDEKTFSMLNVKGQKYDIAVQIFGSEVEYMTGAVKIINQLGIFSHIDINMGCPAPKIVKNGDGSALMKTPELAAEIVKNDKKKYQNCL
;
A
#
# COMPACT_ATOMS: atom_id res chain seq x y z
N MET A 1 7.00 21.41 27.70
CA MET A 1 7.24 20.19 26.89
C MET A 1 7.97 20.62 25.62
N LYS A 2 9.08 19.96 25.26
CA LYS A 2 9.74 20.22 23.96
C LYS A 2 8.76 19.82 22.86
N LYS A 3 8.43 20.71 21.92
CA LYS A 3 7.77 20.34 20.66
C LYS A 3 8.71 19.37 19.97
N ILE A 4 8.37 18.08 19.95
CA ILE A 4 9.07 17.12 19.10
C ILE A 4 8.66 17.49 17.68
N ASN A 5 9.64 17.81 16.84
CA ASN A 5 9.40 18.02 15.42
C ASN A 5 9.04 16.65 14.81
N ASN A 6 7.74 16.41 14.61
CA ASN A 6 7.21 15.13 14.15
C ASN A 6 7.07 15.08 12.63
N ASN A 7 7.90 15.81 11.90
CA ASN A 7 7.88 15.80 10.44
C ASN A 7 8.48 14.49 9.92
N LEU A 8 7.79 13.85 8.97
CA LEU A 8 8.21 12.61 8.33
C LEU A 8 8.27 12.81 6.81
N LYS A 9 9.41 12.50 6.19
CA LYS A 9 9.56 12.51 4.73
C LYS A 9 9.54 11.09 4.18
N ILE A 10 8.60 10.80 3.29
CA ILE A 10 8.52 9.52 2.56
C ILE A 10 8.59 9.84 1.07
N GLY A 11 9.68 9.42 0.43
CA GLY A 11 9.96 9.74 -0.97
C GLY A 11 9.99 11.27 -1.19
N TYR A 12 9.09 11.75 -2.05
CA TYR A 12 8.99 13.18 -2.41
C TYR A 12 8.06 13.97 -1.50
N LYS A 13 7.24 13.32 -0.66
CA LYS A 13 6.27 14.00 0.22
C LYS A 13 6.82 14.24 1.62
N LEU A 14 6.50 15.41 2.16
CA LEU A 14 6.74 15.78 3.55
C LEU A 14 5.39 15.78 4.29
N TYR A 15 5.31 14.98 5.35
CA TYR A 15 4.19 14.97 6.28
C TYR A 15 4.62 15.73 7.52
N GLU A 16 4.00 16.87 7.80
CA GLU A 16 4.31 17.66 9.00
C GLU A 16 3.50 17.16 10.20
N ASP A 17 4.00 17.34 11.43
CA ASP A 17 3.25 17.02 12.66
C ASP A 17 2.59 15.61 12.67
N VAL A 18 3.29 14.58 12.22
CA VAL A 18 2.75 13.21 12.16
C VAL A 18 2.62 12.64 13.57
N ILE A 19 1.39 12.35 13.99
CA ILE A 19 1.13 11.73 15.30
C ILE A 19 1.20 10.20 15.19
N ALA A 20 0.58 9.64 14.15
CA ALA A 20 0.56 8.21 13.88
C ALA A 20 0.26 7.93 12.40
N ILE A 21 0.66 6.75 11.94
CA ILE A 21 0.31 6.18 10.63
C ILE A 21 -0.26 4.79 10.89
N PRO A 22 -1.56 4.55 10.67
CA PRO A 22 -2.15 3.23 10.89
C PRO A 22 -1.55 2.23 9.88
N ALA A 23 -1.08 1.09 10.40
CA ALA A 23 -0.58 0.00 9.58
C ALA A 23 -1.73 -0.65 8.78
N PRO A 24 -1.47 -1.19 7.58
CA PRO A 24 -2.46 -1.92 6.80
C PRO A 24 -2.89 -3.20 7.53
N MET A 25 -4.19 -3.38 7.69
CA MET A 25 -4.78 -4.55 8.36
C MET A 25 -5.98 -5.04 7.56
N ALA A 26 -5.85 -6.22 6.95
CA ALA A 26 -6.95 -6.85 6.22
C ALA A 26 -8.16 -7.11 7.13
N GLY A 27 -9.32 -6.67 6.70
CA GLY A 27 -10.59 -6.69 7.44
C GLY A 27 -10.80 -5.53 8.41
N TYR A 28 -9.86 -4.58 8.51
CA TYR A 28 -9.93 -3.48 9.49
C TYR A 28 -9.66 -2.10 8.88
N THR A 29 -8.60 -1.93 8.07
CA THR A 29 -8.25 -0.61 7.50
C THR A 29 -9.08 -0.26 6.26
N ASP A 30 -10.39 -0.44 6.36
CA ASP A 30 -11.37 -0.06 5.35
C ASP A 30 -11.62 1.46 5.32
N LEU A 31 -12.46 1.94 4.41
CA LEU A 31 -12.71 3.37 4.23
C LEU A 31 -13.27 4.04 5.51
N PRO A 32 -14.29 3.49 6.21
CA PRO A 32 -14.74 4.04 7.49
C PRO A 32 -13.62 4.16 8.54
N PHE A 33 -12.82 3.12 8.74
CA PHE A 33 -11.73 3.15 9.71
C PHE A 33 -10.72 4.26 9.38
N ARG A 34 -10.28 4.34 8.11
CA ARG A 34 -9.31 5.36 7.69
C ARG A 34 -9.87 6.77 7.85
N THR A 35 -11.15 6.98 7.53
CA THR A 35 -11.83 8.27 7.74
C THR A 35 -11.79 8.69 9.21
N ILE A 36 -12.07 7.76 10.14
CA ILE A 36 -11.96 8.05 11.57
C ILE A 36 -10.51 8.39 11.93
N CYS A 37 -9.52 7.62 11.48
CA CYS A 37 -8.11 7.93 11.75
C CYS A 37 -7.70 9.34 11.26
N GLU A 38 -8.21 9.79 10.13
CA GLU A 38 -7.99 11.15 9.62
C GLU A 38 -8.57 12.23 10.54
N GLU A 39 -9.75 12.01 11.12
CA GLU A 39 -10.35 12.92 12.10
C GLU A 39 -9.49 13.05 13.37
N PHE A 40 -8.74 12.00 13.72
CA PHE A 40 -7.77 11.99 14.82
C PHE A 40 -6.34 12.40 14.41
N GLY A 41 -6.16 12.92 13.19
CA GLY A 41 -4.91 13.54 12.75
C GLY A 41 -3.94 12.60 12.03
N ALA A 42 -4.37 11.43 11.57
CA ALA A 42 -3.57 10.63 10.64
C ALA A 42 -3.46 11.37 9.28
N LYS A 43 -2.24 11.68 8.86
CA LYS A 43 -1.94 12.39 7.60
C LYS A 43 -1.56 11.47 6.44
N LEU A 44 -1.34 10.19 6.76
CA LEU A 44 -1.14 9.11 5.82
C LEU A 44 -1.84 7.87 6.37
N THR A 45 -2.67 7.23 5.56
CA THR A 45 -3.32 5.95 5.89
C THR A 45 -3.02 4.90 4.82
N PHE A 46 -3.25 3.62 5.13
CA PHE A 46 -3.06 2.52 4.20
C PHE A 46 -4.38 1.82 3.93
N THR A 47 -4.62 1.42 2.68
CA THR A 47 -5.69 0.47 2.37
C THR A 47 -5.45 -0.85 3.11
N GLU A 48 -6.46 -1.72 3.08
CA GLU A 48 -6.22 -3.15 3.29
C GLU A 48 -5.23 -3.73 2.26
N MET A 49 -4.80 -4.97 2.47
CA MET A 49 -3.90 -5.68 1.56
C MET A 49 -4.61 -6.06 0.24
N VAL A 50 -4.12 -5.51 -0.88
CA VAL A 50 -4.65 -5.73 -2.22
C VAL A 50 -3.86 -6.84 -2.92
N ASN A 51 -4.55 -7.87 -3.41
CA ASN A 51 -3.91 -8.94 -4.15
C ASN A 51 -3.57 -8.44 -5.57
N ALA A 52 -2.27 -8.38 -5.90
CA ALA A 52 -1.81 -7.83 -7.18
C ALA A 52 -2.34 -8.62 -8.39
N LYS A 53 -2.41 -9.96 -8.27
CA LYS A 53 -2.93 -10.84 -9.31
C LYS A 53 -4.43 -10.66 -9.51
N ALA A 54 -5.20 -10.63 -8.41
CA ALA A 54 -6.64 -10.41 -8.48
C ALA A 54 -6.97 -9.02 -9.07
N LEU A 55 -6.17 -8.00 -8.75
CA LEU A 55 -6.33 -6.67 -9.33
C LEU A 55 -6.11 -6.68 -10.85
N CYS A 56 -5.13 -7.43 -11.35
CA CYS A 56 -4.91 -7.58 -12.79
C CYS A 56 -6.03 -8.35 -13.51
N TYR A 57 -6.82 -9.14 -12.78
CA TYR A 57 -8.00 -9.83 -13.29
C TYR A 57 -9.30 -9.04 -13.12
N GLU A 58 -9.23 -7.77 -12.73
CA GLU A 58 -10.41 -6.92 -12.55
C GLU A 58 -11.42 -7.47 -11.51
N ASP A 59 -10.91 -8.16 -10.49
CA ASP A 59 -11.75 -8.67 -9.39
C ASP A 59 -12.46 -7.51 -8.67
N GLU A 60 -13.80 -7.52 -8.71
CA GLU A 60 -14.63 -6.43 -8.19
C GLU A 60 -14.37 -6.15 -6.71
N LYS A 61 -14.16 -7.21 -5.91
CA LYS A 61 -13.89 -7.08 -4.48
C LYS A 61 -12.55 -6.38 -4.26
N THR A 62 -11.52 -6.79 -4.98
CA THR A 62 -10.19 -6.18 -4.92
C THR A 62 -10.22 -4.71 -5.35
N PHE A 63 -10.96 -4.38 -6.41
CA PHE A 63 -11.17 -2.99 -6.83
C PHE A 63 -11.92 -2.16 -5.79
N SER A 64 -12.91 -2.74 -5.10
CA SER A 64 -13.66 -2.04 -4.05
C SER A 64 -12.78 -1.60 -2.88
N MET A 65 -11.69 -2.32 -2.61
CA MET A 65 -10.71 -1.99 -1.56
C MET A 65 -9.90 -0.73 -1.90
N LEU A 66 -9.85 -0.33 -3.18
CA LEU A 66 -9.20 0.90 -3.65
C LEU A 66 -10.08 2.14 -3.50
N ASN A 67 -11.30 2.00 -2.97
CA ASN A 67 -12.18 3.14 -2.73
C ASN A 67 -11.64 4.02 -1.59
N VAL A 68 -11.34 5.28 -1.94
CA VAL A 68 -10.85 6.33 -1.03
C VAL A 68 -11.76 7.56 -1.05
N LYS A 69 -12.99 7.44 -1.55
CA LYS A 69 -13.90 8.57 -1.74
C LYS A 69 -14.14 9.31 -0.43
N GLY A 70 -13.90 10.61 -0.43
CA GLY A 70 -14.16 11.50 0.70
C GLY A 70 -13.02 11.60 1.72
N GLN A 71 -11.95 10.83 1.56
CA GLN A 71 -10.73 10.99 2.33
C GLN A 71 -10.03 12.31 1.97
N LYS A 72 -9.50 12.99 2.99
CA LYS A 72 -8.91 14.34 2.86
C LYS A 72 -7.39 14.31 2.80
N TYR A 73 -6.78 13.29 3.38
CA TYR A 73 -5.33 13.15 3.46
C TYR A 73 -4.82 12.05 2.52
N ASP A 74 -3.50 11.90 2.47
CA ASP A 74 -2.86 10.93 1.60
C ASP A 74 -3.20 9.49 2.00
N ILE A 75 -3.38 8.64 1.00
CA ILE A 75 -3.54 7.19 1.16
C ILE A 75 -2.43 6.48 0.40
N ALA A 76 -1.88 5.45 1.02
CA ALA A 76 -1.04 4.45 0.39
C ALA A 76 -1.84 3.18 0.14
N VAL A 77 -1.57 2.48 -0.95
CA VAL A 77 -2.10 1.14 -1.19
C VAL A 77 -1.03 0.11 -0.89
N GLN A 78 -1.36 -0.91 -0.11
CA GLN A 78 -0.46 -2.05 0.11
C GLN A 78 -0.86 -3.20 -0.83
N ILE A 79 0.04 -3.58 -1.74
CA ILE A 79 -0.14 -4.73 -2.63
C ILE A 79 0.64 -5.95 -2.12
N PHE A 80 0.20 -7.15 -2.50
CA PHE A 80 0.93 -8.39 -2.23
C PHE A 80 0.85 -9.36 -3.42
N GLY A 81 1.88 -10.19 -3.54
CA GLY A 81 2.06 -11.19 -4.59
C GLY A 81 3.53 -11.58 -4.71
N SER A 82 3.82 -12.60 -5.51
CA SER A 82 5.17 -13.12 -5.75
C SER A 82 5.53 -13.21 -7.24
N GLU A 83 4.57 -12.96 -8.13
CA GLU A 83 4.75 -13.00 -9.58
C GLU A 83 5.04 -11.59 -10.12
N VAL A 84 6.24 -11.37 -10.67
CA VAL A 84 6.73 -10.07 -11.15
C VAL A 84 5.75 -9.38 -12.11
N GLU A 85 5.17 -10.15 -13.04
CA GLU A 85 4.20 -9.65 -14.02
C GLU A 85 2.97 -9.02 -13.36
N TYR A 86 2.36 -9.71 -12.40
CA TYR A 86 1.16 -9.24 -11.72
C TYR A 86 1.45 -8.11 -10.74
N MET A 87 2.60 -8.15 -10.04
CA MET A 87 3.04 -7.03 -9.19
C MET A 87 3.21 -5.75 -10.01
N THR A 88 3.93 -5.85 -11.13
CA THR A 88 4.17 -4.73 -12.05
C THR A 88 2.87 -4.24 -12.71
N GLY A 89 1.98 -5.18 -13.06
CA GLY A 89 0.66 -4.88 -13.61
C GLY A 89 -0.23 -4.12 -12.62
N ALA A 90 -0.25 -4.55 -11.36
CA ALA A 90 -0.98 -3.87 -10.29
C ALA A 90 -0.46 -2.44 -10.09
N VAL A 91 0.87 -2.24 -10.07
CA VAL A 91 1.46 -0.88 -10.00
C VAL A 91 0.98 0.01 -11.15
N LYS A 92 0.92 -0.53 -12.37
CA LYS A 92 0.41 0.23 -13.54
C LYS A 92 -1.05 0.63 -13.35
N ILE A 93 -1.91 -0.31 -12.94
CA ILE A 93 -3.34 -0.06 -12.69
C ILE A 93 -3.52 1.02 -11.62
N ILE A 94 -2.83 0.87 -10.49
CA ILE A 94 -2.89 1.81 -9.37
C ILE A 94 -2.44 3.22 -9.79
N ASN A 95 -1.36 3.35 -10.55
CA ASN A 95 -0.90 4.64 -11.05
C ASN A 95 -1.92 5.31 -11.98
N GLN A 96 -2.62 4.53 -12.81
CA GLN A 96 -3.64 5.06 -13.71
C GLN A 96 -4.85 5.66 -12.96
N LEU A 97 -5.11 5.21 -11.73
CA LEU A 97 -6.15 5.81 -10.88
C LEU A 97 -5.76 7.21 -10.42
N GLY A 98 -4.47 7.49 -10.23
CA GLY A 98 -3.97 8.83 -9.85
C GLY A 98 -4.39 9.32 -8.47
N ILE A 99 -4.88 8.43 -7.60
CA ILE A 99 -5.44 8.78 -6.27
C ILE A 99 -4.57 8.35 -5.08
N PHE A 100 -3.53 7.55 -5.30
CA PHE A 100 -2.67 7.03 -4.24
C PHE A 100 -1.32 7.74 -4.21
N SER A 101 -0.91 8.14 -3.01
CA SER A 101 0.36 8.84 -2.77
C SER A 101 1.56 7.89 -2.81
N HIS A 102 1.38 6.65 -2.33
CA HIS A 102 2.42 5.62 -2.25
C HIS A 102 1.85 4.25 -2.61
N ILE A 103 2.73 3.37 -3.07
CA ILE A 103 2.47 1.95 -3.23
C ILE A 103 3.46 1.22 -2.32
N ASP A 104 2.93 0.39 -1.43
CA ASP A 104 3.69 -0.45 -0.51
C ASP A 104 3.59 -1.92 -0.91
N ILE A 105 4.67 -2.67 -0.74
CA ILE A 105 4.73 -4.10 -1.09
C ILE A 105 4.78 -4.91 0.20
N ASN A 106 3.75 -5.71 0.43
CA ASN A 106 3.71 -6.58 1.60
C ASN A 106 4.73 -7.73 1.44
N MET A 107 5.76 -7.70 2.26
CA MET A 107 6.75 -8.77 2.41
C MET A 107 6.75 -9.36 3.82
N GLY A 108 5.68 -9.15 4.59
CA GLY A 108 5.68 -9.38 6.04
C GLY A 108 4.54 -10.26 6.57
N CYS A 109 3.44 -10.43 5.84
CA CYS A 109 2.29 -11.17 6.36
C CYS A 109 2.60 -12.67 6.52
N PRO A 110 2.48 -13.25 7.74
CA PRO A 110 2.74 -14.66 7.99
C PRO A 110 1.48 -15.55 7.84
N ALA A 111 0.34 -14.98 7.45
CA ALA A 111 -0.93 -15.70 7.42
C ALA A 111 -0.83 -16.95 6.51
N PRO A 112 -1.25 -18.15 6.97
CA PRO A 112 -1.06 -19.40 6.22
C PRO A 112 -1.55 -19.36 4.77
N LYS A 113 -2.67 -18.68 4.52
CA LYS A 113 -3.25 -18.52 3.16
C LYS A 113 -2.40 -17.68 2.21
N ILE A 114 -1.57 -16.78 2.74
CA ILE A 114 -0.69 -15.89 1.97
C ILE A 114 0.65 -16.62 1.73
N VAL A 115 1.27 -17.13 2.80
CA VAL A 115 2.59 -17.77 2.71
C VAL A 115 2.57 -19.08 1.90
N LYS A 116 1.43 -19.80 1.87
CA LYS A 116 1.27 -21.01 1.04
C LYS A 116 1.37 -20.72 -0.46
N ASN A 117 1.05 -19.51 -0.89
CA ASN A 117 1.14 -19.08 -2.28
C ASN A 117 2.51 -18.49 -2.65
N GLY A 118 3.46 -18.42 -1.70
CA GLY A 118 4.75 -17.75 -1.90
C GLY A 118 4.72 -16.24 -1.64
N ASP A 119 3.59 -15.70 -1.20
CA ASP A 119 3.39 -14.26 -0.99
C ASP A 119 3.70 -13.83 0.45
N GLY A 120 3.62 -12.52 0.72
CA GLY A 120 3.81 -11.95 2.06
C GLY A 120 5.20 -12.28 2.61
N SER A 121 5.28 -12.81 3.83
CA SER A 121 6.58 -13.15 4.42
C SER A 121 7.30 -14.29 3.70
N ALA A 122 6.60 -15.10 2.89
CA ALA A 122 7.24 -16.16 2.11
C ALA A 122 8.08 -15.61 0.95
N LEU A 123 7.75 -14.43 0.43
CA LEU A 123 8.54 -13.75 -0.61
C LEU A 123 9.96 -13.48 -0.13
N MET A 124 10.15 -13.21 1.16
CA MET A 124 11.47 -12.98 1.77
C MET A 124 12.37 -14.22 1.83
N LYS A 125 11.86 -15.42 1.49
CA LYS A 125 12.70 -16.61 1.30
C LYS A 125 13.55 -16.54 0.03
N THR A 126 13.17 -15.67 -0.91
CA THR A 126 13.88 -15.44 -2.17
C THR A 126 14.15 -13.93 -2.34
N PRO A 127 15.13 -13.35 -1.61
CA PRO A 127 15.41 -11.92 -1.66
C PRO A 127 15.71 -11.38 -3.08
N GLU A 128 16.25 -12.22 -3.96
CA GLU A 128 16.51 -11.86 -5.36
C GLU A 128 15.21 -11.57 -6.12
N LEU A 129 14.17 -12.39 -5.90
CA LEU A 129 12.84 -12.18 -6.48
C LEU A 129 12.19 -10.92 -5.90
N ALA A 130 12.29 -10.71 -4.59
CA ALA A 130 11.79 -9.49 -3.95
C ALA A 130 12.47 -8.23 -4.53
N ALA A 131 13.78 -8.28 -4.73
CA ALA A 131 14.54 -7.19 -5.35
C ALA A 131 14.16 -6.98 -6.83
N GLU A 132 13.89 -8.05 -7.58
CA GLU A 132 13.41 -7.99 -8.95
C GLU A 132 12.03 -7.31 -9.03
N ILE A 133 11.09 -7.69 -8.17
CA ILE A 133 9.77 -7.06 -8.07
C ILE A 133 9.94 -5.56 -7.80
N VAL A 134 10.64 -5.18 -6.73
CA VAL A 134 10.85 -3.77 -6.35
C VAL A 134 11.50 -2.97 -7.48
N LYS A 135 12.47 -3.56 -8.19
CA LYS A 135 13.16 -2.91 -9.32
C LYS A 135 12.21 -2.67 -10.50
N ASN A 136 11.36 -3.63 -10.84
CA ASN A 136 10.40 -3.49 -11.94
C ASN A 136 9.25 -2.55 -11.58
N ASP A 137 8.69 -2.69 -10.38
CA ASP A 137 7.64 -1.84 -9.84
C ASP A 137 8.10 -0.38 -9.79
N LYS A 138 9.32 -0.11 -9.30
CA LYS A 138 9.89 1.24 -9.30
C LYS A 138 10.02 1.87 -10.69
N LYS A 139 10.29 1.08 -11.74
CA LYS A 139 10.35 1.59 -13.12
C LYS A 139 8.96 1.96 -13.66
N LYS A 140 7.91 1.28 -13.19
CA LYS A 140 6.52 1.56 -13.58
C LYS A 140 5.86 2.60 -12.70
N TYR A 141 6.33 2.75 -11.47
CA TYR A 141 5.90 3.78 -10.55
C TYR A 141 6.17 5.15 -11.17
N GLN A 142 5.11 5.82 -11.59
CA GLN A 142 5.16 7.21 -12.00
C GLN A 142 4.77 8.03 -10.80
N ASN A 143 5.62 8.99 -10.43
CA ASN A 143 5.22 10.04 -9.50
C ASN A 143 3.98 10.70 -10.12
N CYS A 144 2.82 10.54 -9.51
CA CYS A 144 1.69 11.42 -9.79
C CYS A 144 2.08 12.79 -9.20
N LEU A 145 2.87 13.55 -9.98
CA LEU A 145 3.18 14.96 -9.76
C LEU A 145 1.99 15.80 -10.23
#